data_AF-A0A9W8DM72-F1
#
_entry.id   AF-A0A9W8DM72-F1
#
_cell.length_a   1.000
_cell.length_b   1.000
_cell.length_c   1.000
_cell.angle_alpha   90.00
_cell.angle_beta   90.00
_cell.angle_gamma   90.00
#
_symmetry.space_group_name_H-M   'P 1'
#
loop_
_entity.id
_entity.type
_entity.pdbx_description
1 polymer ?
#
loop_
_entity_poly.entity_id
_entity_poly.type
_entity_poly.pdbx_seq_one_letter_code
_entity_poly.pdbx_strand_id
1 'polypeptide(L)'
;MDANKEPFEEMNNDDVKKILGQVLDKTNHPVLIHCNRGIRRVGCIVGCIRKIQRWAMTAIFTEYQRFSGTKIRIADQEFIEVADVNVDLDDNLKPSWV
;
A
#
# COMPACT_ATOMS: atom_id res chain seq x y z
N MET A 1 3.72 -1.27 13.28
CA MET A 1 3.46 -0.39 12.13
C MET A 1 2.69 0.86 12.56
N ASP A 2 3.41 1.96 12.56
CA ASP A 2 2.90 3.29 12.90
C ASP A 2 2.03 3.88 11.78
N ALA A 3 1.42 5.02 12.03
CA ALA A 3 0.60 5.73 11.06
C ALA A 3 1.31 7.03 10.67
N ASN A 4 1.24 7.39 9.38
CA ASN A 4 1.89 8.62 8.92
C ASN A 4 1.29 9.86 9.63
N LYS A 5 2.15 10.65 10.25
CA LYS A 5 1.84 11.95 10.86
C LYS A 5 2.99 12.92 10.63
N GLU A 6 2.62 14.10 10.16
CA GLU A 6 3.52 15.24 10.14
C GLU A 6 4.04 15.57 11.54
N PRO A 7 5.32 16.00 11.67
CA PRO A 7 6.27 16.22 10.57
C PRO A 7 7.19 15.03 10.23
N PHE A 8 7.32 14.00 11.07
CA PHE A 8 8.37 12.98 10.93
C PHE A 8 7.96 11.53 11.22
N GLU A 9 6.67 11.26 11.50
CA GLU A 9 6.22 9.89 11.72
C GLU A 9 5.74 9.30 10.39
N GLU A 10 6.39 8.24 9.93
CA GLU A 10 6.01 7.50 8.72
C GLU A 10 5.93 6.00 8.98
N MET A 11 5.20 5.31 8.11
CA MET A 11 5.21 3.86 8.03
C MET A 11 6.62 3.36 7.69
N ASN A 12 7.10 2.35 8.43
CA ASN A 12 8.39 1.74 8.12
C ASN A 12 8.34 1.02 6.76
N ASN A 13 9.30 1.33 5.88
CA ASN A 13 9.35 0.78 4.53
C ASN A 13 9.60 -0.75 4.51
N ASP A 14 10.40 -1.28 5.44
CA ASP A 14 10.66 -2.72 5.53
C ASP A 14 9.40 -3.49 5.96
N ASP A 15 8.62 -2.93 6.89
CA ASP A 15 7.31 -3.47 7.25
C ASP A 15 6.37 -3.50 6.04
N VAL A 16 6.33 -2.42 5.24
CA VAL A 16 5.53 -2.35 4.01
C VAL A 16 5.97 -3.41 3.01
N LYS A 17 7.28 -3.53 2.73
CA LYS A 17 7.82 -4.53 1.80
C LYS A 17 7.50 -5.95 2.23
N LYS A 18 7.61 -6.24 3.53
CA LYS A 18 7.23 -7.55 4.08
C LYS A 18 5.74 -7.86 3.85
N ILE A 19 4.87 -6.89 4.09
CA ILE A 19 3.42 -7.04 3.84
C ILE A 19 3.16 -7.25 2.35
N LEU A 20 3.78 -6.45 1.48
CA LEU A 20 3.67 -6.60 0.03
C LEU A 20 4.14 -7.99 -0.41
N GLY A 21 5.23 -8.51 0.14
CA GLY A 21 5.70 -9.88 -0.12
C GLY A 21 4.64 -10.94 0.18
N GLN A 22 3.95 -10.82 1.32
CA GLN A 22 2.87 -11.75 1.68
C GLN A 22 1.64 -11.62 0.77
N VAL A 23 1.28 -10.39 0.40
CA VAL A 23 0.11 -10.13 -0.46
C VAL A 23 0.37 -10.53 -1.91
N LEU A 24 1.59 -10.38 -2.40
CA LEU A 24 2.00 -10.74 -3.76
C LEU A 24 2.34 -12.21 -3.92
N ASP A 25 2.42 -12.99 -2.85
CA ASP A 25 2.54 -14.44 -2.95
C ASP A 25 1.13 -15.05 -3.06
N LYS A 26 0.82 -15.57 -4.26
CA LYS A 26 -0.49 -16.17 -4.58
C LYS A 26 -0.81 -17.40 -3.74
N THR A 27 0.18 -18.04 -3.11
CA THR A 27 -0.05 -19.20 -2.23
C THR A 27 -0.75 -18.79 -0.92
N ASN A 28 -0.69 -17.51 -0.56
CA ASN A 28 -1.43 -16.96 0.58
C ASN A 28 -2.89 -16.62 0.26
N HIS A 29 -3.31 -16.70 -1.02
CA HIS A 29 -4.64 -16.22 -1.43
C HIS A 29 -5.72 -17.26 -1.12
N PRO A 30 -6.90 -16.84 -0.60
CA PRO A 30 -7.37 -15.45 -0.43
C PRO A 30 -6.84 -14.75 0.84
N VAL A 31 -6.49 -13.46 0.71
CA VAL A 31 -5.96 -12.60 1.81
C VAL A 31 -6.93 -11.46 2.14
N LEU A 32 -7.11 -11.17 3.43
CA LEU A 32 -7.78 -9.96 3.91
C LEU A 32 -6.75 -8.96 4.47
N ILE A 33 -6.67 -7.77 3.88
CA ILE A 33 -5.86 -6.67 4.40
C ILE A 33 -6.75 -5.75 5.23
N HIS A 34 -6.46 -5.59 6.52
CA HIS A 34 -7.23 -4.71 7.39
C HIS A 34 -6.34 -3.91 8.36
N CYS A 35 -6.91 -2.84 8.90
CA CYS A 35 -6.41 -2.13 10.07
C CYS A 35 -7.61 -1.62 10.87
N ASN A 36 -7.41 -0.89 11.97
CA ASN A 36 -8.51 -0.46 12.86
C ASN A 36 -9.72 0.19 12.14
N ARG A 37 -9.48 0.97 11.07
CA ARG A 37 -10.55 1.63 10.30
C ARG A 37 -10.53 1.32 8.81
N GLY A 38 -9.61 0.49 8.34
CA GLY A 38 -9.45 0.19 6.91
C GLY A 38 -9.01 1.35 6.01
N ILE A 39 -8.68 2.53 6.55
CA ILE A 39 -8.39 3.73 5.74
C ILE A 39 -6.89 3.99 5.56
N ARG A 40 -6.15 4.03 6.67
CA ARG A 40 -4.80 4.63 6.71
C ARG A 40 -3.72 3.67 6.17
N ARG A 41 -3.25 2.76 7.03
CA ARG A 41 -2.28 1.71 6.69
C ARG A 41 -2.74 0.88 5.50
N VAL A 42 -4.02 0.49 5.49
CA VAL A 42 -4.62 -0.26 4.37
C VAL A 42 -4.57 0.55 3.08
N GLY A 43 -4.93 1.84 3.12
CA GLY A 43 -4.87 2.71 1.95
C GLY A 43 -3.45 2.86 1.40
N CYS A 44 -2.43 2.99 2.27
CA CYS A 44 -1.03 3.02 1.85
C CYS A 44 -0.60 1.68 1.21
N ILE A 45 -0.91 0.54 1.82
CA ILE A 45 -0.58 -0.78 1.26
C ILE A 45 -1.27 -0.99 -0.09
N VAL A 46 -2.57 -0.67 -0.20
CA VAL A 46 -3.31 -0.76 -1.46
C VAL A 46 -2.72 0.19 -2.51
N GLY A 47 -2.35 1.42 -2.12
CA GLY A 47 -1.67 2.35 -3.00
C GLY A 47 -0.34 1.82 -3.53
N CYS A 48 0.47 1.18 -2.69
CA CYS A 48 1.69 0.49 -3.11
C CYS A 48 1.41 -0.68 -4.07
N ILE A 49 0.34 -1.46 -3.85
CA ILE A 49 -0.09 -2.51 -4.79
C ILE A 49 -0.44 -1.89 -6.15
N ARG A 50 -1.20 -0.78 -6.19
CA ARG A 50 -1.51 -0.09 -7.45
C ARG A 50 -0.28 0.45 -8.16
N LYS A 51 0.72 0.92 -7.40
CA LYS A 51 2.00 1.37 -7.93
C LYS A 51 2.76 0.22 -8.62
N ILE A 52 2.75 -0.98 -8.02
CA ILE A 52 3.28 -2.20 -8.64
C ILE A 52 2.52 -2.54 -9.94
N GLN A 53 1.20 -2.40 -9.93
CA GLN A 53 0.34 -2.56 -11.11
C GLN A 53 0.50 -1.43 -12.16
N ARG A 54 1.44 -0.49 -11.95
CA ARG A 54 1.73 0.63 -12.85
C ARG A 54 0.54 1.56 -13.11
N TRP A 55 -0.33 1.72 -12.13
CA TRP A 55 -1.39 2.73 -12.20
C TRP A 55 -0.81 4.14 -12.17
N ALA A 56 -1.46 5.09 -12.83
CA ALA A 56 -1.10 6.50 -12.73
C ALA A 56 -1.32 7.01 -11.29
N MET A 57 -0.40 7.82 -10.76
CA MET A 57 -0.48 8.34 -9.38
C MET A 57 -1.81 9.05 -9.07
N THR A 58 -2.36 9.78 -10.05
CA THR A 58 -3.67 10.44 -9.92
C THR A 58 -4.81 9.44 -9.69
N ALA A 59 -4.78 8.27 -10.34
CA ALA A 59 -5.76 7.22 -10.14
C ALA A 59 -5.60 6.55 -8.76
N ILE A 60 -4.35 6.33 -8.32
CA ILE A 60 -4.03 5.78 -7.00
C ILE A 60 -4.58 6.69 -5.89
N PHE A 61 -4.30 8.00 -5.99
CA PHE A 61 -4.80 8.98 -5.02
C PHE A 61 -6.32 9.11 -5.05
N THR A 62 -6.94 9.03 -6.22
CA THR A 62 -8.41 9.01 -6.34
C THR A 62 -9.01 7.80 -5.60
N GLU A 63 -8.43 6.61 -5.74
CA GLU A 63 -8.85 5.41 -5.00
C GLU A 63 -8.69 5.61 -3.49
N TYR A 64 -7.51 6.05 -3.04
CA TYR A 64 -7.24 6.34 -1.63
C TYR A 64 -8.24 7.35 -1.04
N GLN A 65 -8.51 8.44 -1.76
CA GLN A 65 -9.44 9.50 -1.32
C GLN A 65 -10.88 8.99 -1.23
N ARG A 66 -11.30 8.13 -2.18
CA ARG A 66 -12.62 7.49 -2.15
C ARG A 66 -12.85 6.69 -0.88
N PHE A 67 -11.84 5.99 -0.38
CA PHE A 67 -11.96 5.19 0.86
C PHE A 67 -11.68 6.00 2.13
N SER A 68 -10.91 7.08 2.07
CA SER A 68 -10.63 7.93 3.24
C SER A 68 -11.74 8.94 3.57
N GLY A 69 -12.63 9.22 2.62
CA GLY A 69 -13.77 10.11 2.81
C GLY A 69 -13.31 11.52 3.20
N THR A 70 -13.84 12.05 4.30
CA THR A 70 -13.49 13.40 4.78
C THR A 70 -12.17 13.48 5.56
N LYS A 71 -11.47 12.34 5.78
CA LYS A 71 -10.27 12.25 6.61
C LYS A 71 -9.01 11.97 5.79
N ILE A 72 -8.87 12.69 4.68
CA ILE A 72 -7.67 12.67 3.84
C ILE A 72 -6.50 13.16 4.68
N ARG A 73 -5.34 12.48 4.63
CA ARG A 73 -4.08 13.12 5.01
C ARG A 73 -3.11 13.04 3.86
N ILE A 74 -2.42 14.15 3.68
CA ILE A 74 -1.40 14.33 2.64
C ILE A 74 -0.22 13.39 2.89
N ALA A 75 0.23 13.25 4.14
CA ALA A 75 1.29 12.30 4.53
C ALA A 75 1.09 10.85 4.07
N ASP A 76 -0.15 10.35 3.96
CA ASP A 76 -0.37 8.99 3.42
C ASP A 76 -0.16 8.93 1.89
N GLN A 77 -0.51 10.00 1.18
CA GLN A 77 -0.32 10.11 -0.27
C GLN A 77 1.15 10.34 -0.62
N GLU A 78 1.84 11.21 0.14
CA GLU A 78 3.29 11.41 0.03
C GLU A 78 4.03 10.10 0.27
N PHE A 79 3.66 9.34 1.31
CA PHE A 79 4.21 8.01 1.55
C PHE A 79 4.04 7.09 0.33
N ILE A 80 2.82 7.00 -0.24
CA ILE A 80 2.56 6.17 -1.44
C ILE A 80 3.45 6.61 -2.62
N GLU A 81 3.65 7.92 -2.80
CA GLU A 81 4.47 8.48 -3.86
C GLU A 81 5.94 8.10 -3.74
N VAL A 82 6.52 8.19 -2.54
CA VAL A 82 7.95 7.95 -2.33
C VAL A 82 8.29 6.50 -1.99
N ALA A 83 7.33 5.69 -1.55
CA ALA A 83 7.57 4.31 -1.12
C ALA A 83 8.26 3.47 -2.20
N ASP A 84 9.33 2.77 -1.81
CA ASP A 84 9.98 1.77 -2.63
C ASP A 84 9.18 0.46 -2.60
N VAL A 85 8.56 0.14 -3.72
CA VAL A 85 7.68 -1.02 -3.88
C VAL A 85 8.36 -2.20 -4.57
N ASN A 86 9.69 -2.18 -4.70
CA ASN A 86 10.41 -3.32 -5.22
C ASN A 86 10.44 -4.45 -4.19
N VAL A 87 9.88 -5.60 -4.56
CA VAL A 87 9.81 -6.80 -3.74
C VAL A 87 10.40 -7.96 -4.54
N ASP A 88 11.47 -8.55 -4.00
CA ASP A 88 12.10 -9.73 -4.57
C ASP A 88 11.23 -10.96 -4.32
N LEU A 89 10.49 -11.37 -5.35
CA LEU A 89 9.60 -12.53 -5.37
C LEU A 89 9.80 -13.29 -6.67
N ASP A 90 9.83 -14.63 -6.59
CA ASP A 90 9.81 -15.50 -7.76
C ASP A 90 8.57 -15.19 -8.60
N ASP A 91 8.76 -15.00 -9.91
CA ASP A 91 7.68 -14.69 -10.85
C ASP A 91 6.59 -15.77 -10.84
N ASN A 92 6.93 -17.01 -10.51
CA ASN A 92 5.96 -18.10 -10.38
C ASN A 92 5.02 -17.92 -9.18
N LEU A 93 5.41 -17.17 -8.15
CA LEU A 93 4.59 -16.90 -6.97
C LEU A 93 3.70 -15.67 -7.14
N LYS A 94 4.05 -14.78 -8.07
CA LYS A 94 3.27 -13.56 -8.32
C LYS A 94 1.88 -13.89 -8.87
N PRO A 95 0.84 -13.14 -8.48
CA PRO A 95 -0.48 -13.27 -9.06
C PRO A 95 -0.49 -12.71 -10.48
N SER A 96 -1.45 -13.16 -11.30
CA SER A 96 -1.56 -12.77 -12.72
C SER A 96 -1.92 -11.30 -12.98
N TRP A 97 -2.17 -10.52 -11.92
CA TRP A 97 -2.56 -9.12 -11.99
C TRP A 97 -1.42 -8.14 -11.65
N VAL A 98 -0.19 -8.65 -11.48
CA VAL A 98 1.06 -7.89 -11.36
C VAL A 98 1.92 -8.08 -12.59
#